data_AF-A0A4S4L6K5-F1
#
_entry.id   AF-A0A4S4L6K5-F1
#
_cell.length_a   1.000
_cell.length_b   1.000
_cell.length_c   1.000
_cell.angle_alpha   90.00
_cell.angle_beta   90.00
_cell.angle_gamma   90.00
#
_symmetry.space_group_name_H-M   'P 1'
#
loop_
_entity.id
_entity.type
_entity.pdbx_description
1 polymer ?
#
loop_
_entity_poly.entity_id
_entity_poly.type
_entity_poly.pdbx_seq_one_letter_code
_entity_poly.pdbx_strand_id
1 'polypeptide(L)'
;MATVPFQQLIGSLMYLILGSRPDIAYAVNHLSQFNAHPGLKHWATVKHIVRYLKGTHQYELTLGGTAPLELLRHCDASFGGVPGPDGSGAHHSVSGFGFSFGQNCDLISWSSK
;
A
#
# COMPACT_ATOMS: atom_id res chain seq x y z
N MET A 1 0.27 -33.00 11.33
CA MET A 1 -0.14 -32.29 10.09
C MET A 1 1.08 -32.02 9.20
N ALA A 2 1.90 -33.02 8.92
CA ALA A 2 3.20 -32.84 8.24
C ALA A 2 3.11 -32.71 6.70
N THR A 3 1.90 -32.71 6.13
CA THR A 3 1.67 -32.82 4.68
C THR A 3 0.97 -31.62 4.06
N VAL A 4 0.59 -30.60 4.84
CA VAL A 4 -0.09 -29.41 4.31
C VAL A 4 0.91 -28.26 4.14
N PRO A 5 1.01 -27.66 2.94
CA PRO A 5 1.95 -26.59 2.64
C PRO A 5 1.47 -25.24 3.21
N PHE A 6 1.31 -25.17 4.54
CA PHE A 6 0.75 -24.01 5.23
C PHE A 6 1.62 -22.76 5.03
N GLN A 7 2.92 -22.85 5.33
CA GLN A 7 3.84 -21.73 5.21
C GLN A 7 3.96 -21.20 3.78
N GLN A 8 4.01 -22.10 2.79
CA GLN A 8 4.06 -21.74 1.38
C GLN A 8 2.80 -20.96 0.98
N LEU A 9 1.63 -21.43 1.41
CA LEU A 9 0.37 -20.77 1.12
C LEU A 9 0.26 -19.40 1.81
N ILE A 10 0.72 -19.27 3.06
CA ILE A 10 0.82 -17.97 3.74
C ILE A 10 1.73 -17.01 2.97
N GLY A 11 2.89 -17.48 2.49
CA GLY A 11 3.79 -16.68 1.67
C GLY A 11 3.14 -16.19 0.37
N SER A 12 2.41 -17.06 -0.34
CA SER A 12 1.65 -16.66 -1.52
C SER A 12 0.55 -15.64 -1.19
N LEU A 13 -0.13 -15.79 -0.05
CA LEU A 13 -1.15 -14.84 0.39
C LEU A 13 -0.53 -13.49 0.80
N MET A 14 0.66 -13.47 1.40
CA MET A 14 1.39 -12.24 1.70
C MET A 14 1.73 -11.43 0.45
N TYR A 15 2.09 -12.11 -0.64
CA TYR A 15 2.30 -11.44 -1.93
C TYR A 15 1.03 -10.72 -2.41
N LEU A 16 -0.14 -11.36 -2.28
CA LEU A 16 -1.42 -10.75 -2.68
C LEU A 16 -1.76 -9.52 -1.82
N ILE A 17 -1.49 -9.56 -0.51
CA ILE A 17 -1.73 -8.42 0.40
C ILE A 17 -1.00 -7.16 -0.06
N LEU A 18 0.25 -7.31 -0.50
CA LEU A 18 1.10 -6.19 -0.89
C LEU A 18 0.68 -5.57 -2.23
N GLY A 19 0.16 -6.38 -3.15
CA GLY A 19 -0.12 -5.93 -4.52
C GLY A 19 -1.56 -5.55 -4.80
N SER A 20 -2.52 -6.40 -4.40
CA SER A 20 -3.89 -6.32 -4.93
C SER A 20 -5.01 -6.60 -3.94
N ARG A 21 -4.71 -7.27 -2.81
CA ARG A 21 -5.72 -7.73 -1.85
C ARG A 21 -5.39 -7.31 -0.40
N PRO A 22 -5.37 -6.00 -0.10
CA PRO A 22 -5.12 -5.53 1.27
C PRO A 22 -6.27 -5.90 2.24
N ASP A 23 -7.44 -6.25 1.72
CA ASP A 23 -8.62 -6.68 2.46
C ASP A 23 -8.39 -7.96 3.29
N ILE A 24 -7.50 -8.86 2.83
CA ILE A 24 -7.15 -10.08 3.58
C ILE A 24 -5.96 -9.90 4.54
N ALA A 25 -5.38 -8.69 4.63
CA ALA A 25 -4.14 -8.43 5.35
C ALA A 25 -4.16 -8.91 6.80
N TYR A 26 -5.21 -8.55 7.52
CA TYR A 26 -5.36 -8.90 8.93
C TYR A 26 -5.39 -10.42 9.14
N ALA A 27 -6.21 -11.13 8.37
CA ALA A 27 -6.39 -12.57 8.54
C ALA A 27 -5.10 -13.35 8.27
N VAL A 28 -4.37 -12.98 7.20
CA VAL A 28 -3.10 -13.64 6.85
C VAL A 28 -2.00 -13.31 7.86
N ASN A 29 -1.90 -12.04 8.29
CA ASN A 29 -0.94 -11.64 9.32
C ASN A 29 -1.18 -12.33 10.65
N HIS A 30 -2.44 -12.58 11.02
CA HIS A 30 -2.74 -13.38 12.20
C HIS A 30 -2.33 -14.85 12.03
N LEU A 31 -2.62 -15.45 10.87
CA LEU A 31 -2.31 -16.85 10.59
C LEU A 31 -0.81 -17.15 10.47
N SER A 32 0.00 -16.17 10.06
CA SER A 32 1.46 -16.31 9.94
C SER A 32 2.15 -16.62 11.28
N GLN A 33 1.53 -16.22 12.40
CA GLN A 33 2.03 -16.51 13.75
C GLN A 33 2.05 -18.02 14.06
N PHE A 34 1.25 -18.81 13.34
CA PHE A 34 1.13 -20.26 13.55
C PHE A 34 1.92 -21.08 12.53
N ASN A 35 2.84 -20.45 11.79
CA ASN A 35 3.63 -21.11 10.75
C ASN A 35 4.45 -22.30 11.24
N ALA A 36 4.97 -22.26 12.47
CA ALA A 36 5.75 -23.36 13.04
C ALA A 36 4.90 -24.60 13.37
N HIS A 37 3.68 -24.39 13.87
CA HIS A 37 2.79 -25.46 14.33
C HIS A 37 1.33 -25.14 13.94
N PRO A 38 0.97 -25.28 12.65
CA PRO A 38 -0.38 -25.00 12.20
C PRO A 38 -1.36 -26.07 12.71
N GLY A 39 -2.47 -25.63 13.30
CA GLY A 39 -3.57 -26.49 13.74
C GLY A 39 -4.65 -26.66 12.67
N LEU A 40 -5.56 -27.62 12.88
CA LEU A 40 -6.68 -27.89 11.97
C LEU A 40 -7.56 -26.66 11.73
N LYS A 41 -7.78 -25.85 12.77
CA LYS A 41 -8.52 -24.58 12.69
C LYS A 41 -7.80 -23.59 11.76
N HIS A 42 -6.49 -23.40 11.93
CA HIS A 42 -5.70 -22.50 11.08
C HIS A 42 -5.75 -22.92 9.61
N TRP A 43 -5.64 -24.23 9.33
CA TRP A 43 -5.77 -24.75 7.97
C TRP A 43 -7.16 -24.52 7.37
N ALA A 44 -8.22 -24.70 8.16
CA ALA A 44 -9.58 -24.40 7.71
C ALA A 44 -9.74 -22.91 7.35
N THR A 45 -9.21 -22.00 8.17
CA THR A 45 -9.24 -20.55 7.92
C THR A 45 -8.46 -20.17 6.67
N VAL A 46 -7.24 -20.71 6.47
CA VAL A 46 -6.46 -20.45 5.24
C VAL A 46 -7.23 -20.89 4.00
N LYS A 47 -7.86 -22.07 4.02
CA LYS A 47 -8.71 -22.52 2.90
C LYS A 47 -9.90 -21.60 2.67
N HIS A 48 -10.47 -21.04 3.73
CA HIS A 48 -11.55 -20.06 3.61
C HIS A 48 -11.08 -18.79 2.90
N ILE A 49 -9.90 -18.26 3.24
CA ILE A 49 -9.30 -17.10 2.56
C ILE A 49 -9.12 -17.38 1.06
N VAL A 50 -8.60 -18.56 0.69
CA VAL A 50 -8.43 -18.92 -0.72
C VAL A 50 -9.78 -19.01 -1.46
N ARG A 51 -10.83 -19.54 -0.82
CA ARG A 51 -12.18 -19.59 -1.40
C ARG A 51 -12.78 -18.19 -1.54
N TYR A 52 -12.56 -17.33 -0.56
CA TYR A 52 -12.98 -15.93 -0.60
C TYR A 52 -12.31 -15.20 -1.77
N LEU A 53 -11.00 -15.37 -1.95
CA LEU A 53 -10.26 -14.81 -3.09
C LEU A 53 -10.82 -15.32 -4.43
N LYS A 54 -11.10 -16.63 -4.54
CA LYS A 54 -11.71 -17.20 -5.74
C LYS A 54 -13.10 -16.60 -6.02
N GLY A 55 -13.93 -16.42 -5.00
CA GLY A 55 -15.27 -15.86 -5.13
C GLY A 55 -15.30 -14.36 -5.40
N THR A 56 -14.22 -13.64 -5.08
CA THR A 56 -14.13 -12.19 -5.21
C THR A 56 -13.04 -11.75 -6.21
N HIS A 57 -12.62 -12.63 -7.12
CA HIS A 57 -11.58 -12.31 -8.10
C HIS A 57 -11.98 -11.17 -9.05
N GLN A 58 -13.27 -11.00 -9.31
CA GLN A 58 -13.81 -9.95 -10.17
C GLN A 58 -14.16 -8.66 -9.40
N TYR A 59 -13.92 -8.64 -8.08
CA TYR A 59 -14.25 -7.47 -7.27
C TYR A 59 -13.11 -6.48 -7.37
N GLU A 60 -13.46 -5.22 -7.57
CA GLU A 60 -12.51 -4.11 -7.71
C GLU A 60 -12.87 -3.00 -6.74
N LEU A 61 -11.87 -2.22 -6.33
CA LEU A 61 -12.09 -1.03 -5.53
C LEU A 61 -12.39 0.14 -6.49
N THR A 62 -13.63 0.59 -6.53
CA THR A 62 -14.01 1.79 -7.29
C THR A 62 -13.75 3.03 -6.44
N LEU A 63 -12.78 3.84 -6.86
CA LEU A 63 -12.51 5.16 -6.29
C LEU A 63 -13.25 6.22 -7.14
N GLY A 64 -13.79 7.29 -6.53
CA GLY A 64 -14.31 8.45 -7.27
C GLY A 64 -15.71 8.33 -7.90
N GLY A 65 -16.45 7.24 -7.66
CA GLY A 65 -17.84 7.11 -8.12
C GLY A 65 -17.97 7.06 -9.65
N THR A 66 -18.95 7.77 -10.22
CA THR A 66 -19.21 7.79 -11.68
C THR A 66 -18.31 8.76 -12.46
N ALA A 67 -17.49 9.52 -11.76
CA ALA A 67 -16.75 10.63 -12.33
C ALA A 67 -15.31 10.21 -12.67
N PRO A 68 -14.67 10.83 -13.68
CA PRO A 68 -13.33 10.45 -14.07
C PRO A 68 -12.32 10.69 -12.94
N LEU A 69 -11.49 9.69 -12.68
CA LEU A 69 -10.36 9.79 -11.77
C LEU A 69 -9.20 10.46 -12.49
N GLU A 70 -8.81 11.64 -12.02
CA GLU A 70 -7.63 12.35 -12.52
C GLU A 70 -6.49 12.29 -11.50
N LEU A 71 -5.28 12.03 -11.99
CA LEU A 71 -4.04 12.13 -11.22
C LEU A 71 -3.37 13.46 -11.60
N LEU A 72 -3.40 14.42 -10.69
CA LEU A 72 -2.79 15.73 -10.88
C LEU A 72 -1.42 15.77 -10.21
N ARG A 73 -0.46 16.42 -10.88
CA ARG A 73 0.90 16.60 -10.36
C ARG A 73 1.22 18.10 -10.33
N HIS A 74 1.69 18.54 -9.18
CA HIS A 74 2.24 19.87 -8.96
C HIS A 74 3.72 19.75 -8.66
N CYS A 75 4.53 20.62 -9.26
CA CYS A 75 5.96 20.73 -8.98
C CYS A 75 6.29 22.20 -8.82
N ASP A 76 7.06 22.55 -7.80
CA ASP A 76 7.54 23.92 -7.56
C ASP A 76 9.02 23.90 -7.19
N ALA A 77 9.75 24.94 -7.57
CA ALA A 77 11.15 25.11 -7.25
C ALA A 77 11.45 26.58 -6.98
N SER A 78 12.09 26.85 -5.84
CA SER A 78 12.51 28.18 -5.44
C SER A 78 14.02 28.24 -5.19
N PHE A 79 14.63 29.33 -5.62
CA PHE A 79 16.03 29.67 -5.36
C PHE A 79 16.05 31.03 -4.65
N GLY A 80 16.99 31.23 -3.72
CA GLY A 80 17.07 32.49 -2.96
C GLY A 80 16.32 32.49 -1.63
N GLY A 81 16.06 31.31 -1.05
CA GLY A 81 15.52 31.16 0.30
C GLY A 81 16.51 31.60 1.40
N VAL A 82 16.29 31.11 2.63
CA VAL A 82 17.05 31.45 3.85
C VAL A 82 18.55 31.63 3.56
N PRO A 83 19.15 32.79 3.88
CA PRO A 83 20.59 33.01 3.75
C PRO A 83 21.36 31.94 4.52
N GLY A 84 22.55 31.57 4.04
CA GLY A 84 23.42 30.67 4.78
C GLY A 84 23.61 31.13 6.23
N PRO A 85 23.86 30.21 7.19
CA PRO A 85 24.02 30.54 8.61
C PRO A 85 25.18 31.54 8.88
N ASP A 86 26.02 31.80 7.89
CA ASP A 86 27.14 32.73 7.88
C ASP A 86 26.81 34.11 7.28
N GLY A 87 25.57 34.35 6.84
CA GLY A 87 25.18 35.58 6.14
C GLY A 87 25.81 35.70 4.75
N SER A 88 26.44 34.64 4.24
CA SER A 88 26.93 34.59 2.86
C SER A 88 25.74 34.48 1.90
N GLY A 89 25.88 35.02 0.68
CA GLY A 89 24.89 34.89 -0.39
C GLY A 89 24.70 33.45 -0.91
N ALA A 90 25.16 32.42 -0.18
CA ALA A 90 24.89 31.03 -0.48
C ALA A 90 23.44 30.70 -0.11
N HIS A 91 22.55 30.79 -1.09
CA HIS A 91 21.15 30.39 -0.94
C HIS A 91 20.99 28.89 -1.18
N HIS A 92 20.21 28.23 -0.34
CA HIS A 92 19.78 26.86 -0.59
C HIS A 92 18.61 26.83 -1.58
N SER A 93 18.72 26.00 -2.63
CA SER A 93 17.60 25.71 -3.51
C SER A 93 16.63 24.77 -2.81
N VAL A 94 15.34 25.09 -2.85
CA VAL A 94 14.27 24.22 -2.37
C VAL A 94 13.42 23.77 -3.54
N SER A 95 13.18 22.47 -3.65
CA SER A 95 12.31 21.89 -4.68
C SER A 95 11.26 20.99 -4.05
N GLY A 96 10.04 21.05 -4.54
CA GLY A 96 8.93 20.28 -4.02
C GLY A 96 8.03 19.71 -5.12
N PHE A 97 7.33 18.64 -4.79
CA PHE A 97 6.27 18.10 -5.62
C PHE A 97 5.09 17.63 -4.77
N GLY A 98 3.92 17.62 -5.38
CA GLY A 98 2.69 17.07 -4.82
C GLY A 98 1.91 16.30 -5.88
N PHE A 99 1.39 15.15 -5.50
CA PHE A 99 0.46 14.34 -6.29
C PHE A 99 -0.90 14.38 -5.64
N SER A 100 -1.89 14.80 -6.39
CA SER A 100 -3.29 14.83 -5.99
C SER A 100 -4.07 13.81 -6.81
N PHE A 101 -5.03 13.13 -6.19
CA PHE A 101 -5.82 12.09 -6.84
C PHE A 101 -7.31 12.34 -6.61
N GLY A 102 -8.09 12.22 -7.68
CA GLY A 102 -9.55 12.38 -7.66
C GLY A 102 -9.99 13.84 -7.79
N GLN A 103 -11.31 14.03 -7.82
CA GLN A 103 -11.94 15.31 -8.18
C GLN A 103 -11.75 16.42 -7.13
N ASN A 104 -11.58 16.05 -5.87
CA ASN A 104 -11.32 16.99 -4.78
C ASN A 104 -9.84 17.37 -4.65
N CYS A 105 -8.99 16.88 -5.57
CA CYS A 105 -7.54 17.08 -5.54
C CYS A 105 -6.88 16.62 -4.23
N ASP A 106 -7.38 15.54 -3.62
CA ASP A 106 -6.86 15.02 -2.35
C ASP A 106 -5.38 14.64 -2.52
N LEU A 107 -4.50 15.23 -1.71
CA LEU A 107 -3.05 15.04 -1.80
C LEU A 107 -2.66 13.65 -1.27
N ILE A 108 -2.11 12.81 -2.15
CA ILE A 108 -1.73 11.42 -1.84
C ILE A 108 -0.23 11.22 -1.62
N SER A 109 0.60 12.12 -2.16
CA SER A 109 2.06 12.05 -1.98
C SER A 109 2.67 13.43 -2.19
N TRP A 110 3.61 13.80 -1.34
CA TRP A 110 4.36 15.05 -1.49
C TRP A 110 5.78 14.89 -0.94
N SER A 111 6.67 15.74 -1.41
CA SER A 111 8.01 15.88 -0.84
C SER A 111 8.51 17.30 -1.08
N SER A 112 9.37 17.77 -0.18
CA SER A 112 10.11 19.01 -0.32
C SER A 112 11.54 18.76 0.14
N LYS A 113 12.51 19.26 -0.63
CA LYS A 113 13.93 19.12 -0.38
C LYS A 113 14.61 20.47 -0.44
#